data_AF-A0A291RMM3-F1
#
_entry.id   AF-A0A291RMM3-F1
#
_cell.length_a   1.000
_cell.length_b   1.000
_cell.length_c   1.000
_cell.angle_alpha   90.00
_cell.angle_beta   90.00
_cell.angle_gamma   90.00
#
_symmetry.space_group_name_H-M   'P 1'
#
loop_
_entity.id
_entity.type
_entity.pdbx_description
1 polymer ?
#
loop_
_entity_poly.entity_id
_entity_poly.type
_entity_poly.pdbx_seq_one_letter_code
_entity_poly.pdbx_strand_id
1 'polypeptide(L)'
;MPPGDFWARYDEAEGRIRSEAAAVALFQVADWGGPVMVGEWEYHDGQLAVVGLLHGNPDSDGPVVQVRTTTNDTMSDLIGLRMRLLGPAGDEDRPWQTLSAMTADPGIPATIPIDSKEVDFSIWQWTDRWWATATYAGHGIVIEAERIDIDALALARIEDIEPYLTGRREWLRQRRGEA
;
A
#
# COMPACT_ATOMS: atom_id res chain seq x y z
N MET A 1 -6.03 -8.57 -25.24
CA MET A 1 -5.05 -9.67 -25.07
C MET A 1 -5.83 -10.95 -24.77
N PRO A 2 -5.53 -12.07 -25.44
CA PRO A 2 -6.16 -13.37 -25.15
C PRO A 2 -5.97 -13.78 -23.69
N PRO A 3 -6.92 -14.55 -23.09
CA PRO A 3 -6.82 -14.96 -21.68
C PRO A 3 -5.53 -15.72 -21.35
N GLY A 4 -5.10 -16.66 -22.21
CA GLY A 4 -3.87 -17.43 -21.99
C GLY A 4 -2.60 -16.56 -21.96
N ASP A 5 -2.47 -15.61 -22.89
CA ASP A 5 -1.34 -14.69 -22.95
C ASP A 5 -1.29 -13.72 -21.77
N PHE A 6 -2.45 -13.37 -21.21
CA PHE A 6 -2.54 -12.57 -19.99
C PHE A 6 -2.02 -13.36 -18.80
N TRP A 7 -2.54 -14.57 -18.58
CA TRP A 7 -2.18 -15.39 -17.42
C TRP A 7 -0.73 -15.86 -17.46
N ALA A 8 -0.17 -16.15 -18.64
CA ALA A 8 1.25 -16.48 -18.77
C ALA A 8 2.16 -15.31 -18.32
N ARG A 9 1.90 -14.09 -18.80
CA ARG A 9 2.62 -12.88 -18.34
C ARG A 9 2.42 -12.60 -16.86
N TYR A 10 1.23 -12.90 -16.36
CA TYR A 10 0.91 -12.71 -14.95
C TYR A 10 1.66 -13.71 -14.07
N ASP A 11 1.76 -14.98 -14.48
CA ASP A 11 2.53 -16.01 -13.77
C ASP A 11 4.03 -15.65 -13.73
N GLU A 12 4.60 -15.06 -14.79
CA GLU A 12 5.96 -14.52 -14.79
C GLU A 12 6.13 -13.40 -13.75
N ALA A 13 5.16 -12.47 -13.67
CA ALA A 13 5.18 -11.40 -12.68
C ALA A 13 5.05 -11.93 -11.24
N GLU A 14 4.15 -12.88 -10.98
CA GLU A 14 4.04 -13.52 -9.67
C GLU A 14 5.31 -14.28 -9.29
N GLY A 15 5.95 -14.97 -10.24
CA GLY A 15 7.23 -15.66 -10.02
C GLY A 15 8.32 -14.71 -9.54
N ARG A 16 8.38 -13.51 -10.13
CA ARG A 16 9.29 -12.45 -9.67
C ARG A 16 8.93 -11.97 -8.26
N ILE A 17 7.66 -11.68 -7.98
CA ILE A 17 7.18 -11.25 -6.66
C ILE A 17 7.57 -12.27 -5.59
N ARG A 18 7.35 -13.57 -5.81
CA ARG A 18 7.74 -14.64 -4.88
C ARG A 18 9.23 -14.61 -4.57
N SER A 19 10.07 -14.45 -5.59
CA SER A 19 11.52 -14.42 -5.41
C SER A 19 12.02 -13.21 -4.62
N GLU A 20 11.32 -12.08 -4.73
CA GLU A 20 11.71 -10.82 -4.11
C GLU A 20 11.06 -10.60 -2.74
N ALA A 21 9.88 -11.17 -2.49
CA ALA A 21 9.14 -11.05 -1.24
C ALA A 21 9.96 -11.52 -0.03
N ALA A 22 10.83 -12.52 -0.21
CA ALA A 22 11.73 -13.00 0.84
C ALA A 22 12.86 -12.02 1.20
N ALA A 23 13.12 -11.01 0.36
CA ALA A 23 14.19 -10.04 0.53
C ALA A 23 13.72 -8.70 1.15
N VAL A 24 12.42 -8.55 1.38
CA VAL A 24 11.82 -7.33 1.93
C VAL A 24 10.93 -7.66 3.13
N ALA A 25 10.87 -6.76 4.10
CA ALA A 25 9.88 -6.89 5.16
C ALA A 25 8.49 -6.62 4.59
N LEU A 26 7.54 -7.50 4.87
CA LEU A 26 6.16 -7.39 4.44
C LEU A 26 5.25 -7.38 5.67
N PHE A 27 4.23 -6.52 5.64
CA PHE A 27 3.35 -6.29 6.78
C PHE A 27 1.88 -6.42 6.37
N GLN A 28 1.17 -7.26 7.11
CA GLN A 28 -0.27 -7.37 7.05
C GLN A 28 -0.95 -6.52 8.13
N VAL A 29 -2.23 -6.24 7.96
CA VAL A 29 -3.10 -5.82 9.06
C VAL A 29 -3.41 -7.06 9.92
N ALA A 30 -3.08 -7.00 11.21
CA ALA A 30 -3.31 -8.09 12.15
C ALA A 30 -4.82 -8.38 12.27
N ASP A 31 -5.15 -9.67 12.42
CA ASP A 31 -6.53 -10.17 12.56
C ASP A 31 -7.49 -9.77 11.42
N TRP A 32 -6.95 -9.44 10.24
CA TRP A 32 -7.77 -9.09 9.08
C TRP A 32 -8.56 -10.30 8.57
N GLY A 33 -9.89 -10.26 8.73
CA GLY A 33 -10.79 -11.32 8.27
C GLY A 33 -11.29 -11.16 6.83
N GLY A 34 -10.87 -10.11 6.12
CA GLY A 34 -11.34 -9.78 4.78
C GLY A 34 -10.42 -10.28 3.65
N PRO A 35 -10.75 -9.97 2.39
CA PRO A 35 -9.88 -10.27 1.26
C PRO A 35 -8.54 -9.55 1.39
N VAL A 36 -7.48 -10.18 0.89
CA VAL A 36 -6.13 -9.62 0.81
C VAL A 36 -5.60 -9.81 -0.60
N MET A 37 -4.81 -8.86 -1.10
CA MET A 37 -4.21 -8.97 -2.43
C MET A 37 -2.91 -8.20 -2.54
N VAL A 38 -2.02 -8.64 -3.43
CA VAL A 38 -0.86 -7.82 -3.78
C VAL A 38 -1.35 -6.53 -4.42
N GLY A 39 -0.89 -5.41 -3.86
CA GLY A 39 -1.11 -4.06 -4.37
C GLY A 39 0.01 -3.66 -5.32
N GLU A 40 0.68 -2.55 -5.02
CA GLU A 40 1.77 -2.02 -5.83
C GLU A 40 3.07 -2.82 -5.68
N TRP A 41 3.82 -2.93 -6.77
CA TRP A 41 5.13 -3.56 -6.81
C TRP A 41 6.00 -2.76 -7.79
N GLU A 42 6.70 -1.76 -7.28
CA GLU A 42 7.34 -0.70 -8.06
C GLU A 42 8.87 -0.80 -7.98
N TYR A 43 9.53 -0.53 -9.11
CA TYR A 43 10.98 -0.55 -9.23
C TYR A 43 11.50 0.85 -9.58
N HIS A 44 12.55 1.29 -8.90
CA HIS A 44 13.32 2.48 -9.25
C HIS A 44 14.73 2.05 -9.62
N ASP A 45 15.21 2.50 -10.78
CA ASP A 45 16.54 2.14 -11.32
C ASP A 45 16.83 0.62 -11.34
N GLY A 46 15.79 -0.18 -11.58
CA GLY A 46 15.88 -1.65 -11.66
C GLY A 46 15.89 -2.36 -10.30
N GLN A 47 15.83 -1.62 -9.19
CA GLN A 47 15.73 -2.17 -7.84
C GLN A 47 14.30 -2.05 -7.31
N LEU A 48 13.88 -3.04 -6.52
CA LEU A 48 12.57 -3.02 -5.88
C LEU A 48 12.53 -1.87 -4.87
N ALA A 49 11.63 -0.92 -5.10
CA ALA A 49 11.57 0.33 -4.34
C ALA A 49 10.34 0.41 -3.45
N VAL A 50 9.19 -0.10 -3.91
CA VAL A 50 7.95 -0.13 -3.14
C VAL A 50 7.22 -1.45 -3.32
N VAL A 51 6.77 -2.02 -2.20
CA VAL A 51 5.88 -3.18 -2.17
C VAL A 51 4.65 -2.85 -1.34
N GLY A 52 3.47 -3.13 -1.88
CA GLY A 52 2.19 -2.82 -1.26
C GLY A 52 1.35 -4.07 -1.07
N LEU A 53 0.83 -4.25 0.14
CA LEU A 53 -0.16 -5.28 0.47
C LEU A 53 -1.49 -4.64 0.78
N LEU A 54 -2.51 -5.03 0.01
CA LEU A 54 -3.86 -4.49 0.10
C LEU A 54 -4.76 -5.42 0.91
N HIS A 55 -5.54 -4.83 1.80
CA HIS A 55 -6.50 -5.47 2.68
C HIS A 55 -7.86 -4.85 2.39
N GLY A 56 -8.86 -5.67 2.07
CA GLY A 56 -10.17 -5.21 1.61
C GLY A 56 -10.28 -5.20 0.09
N ASN A 57 -11.49 -4.87 -0.39
CA ASN A 57 -11.76 -4.75 -1.82
C ASN A 57 -11.97 -3.26 -2.17
N PRO A 58 -11.10 -2.67 -3.00
CA PRO A 58 -11.20 -1.25 -3.38
C PRO A 58 -12.46 -0.94 -4.19
N ASP A 59 -13.09 -1.95 -4.81
CA ASP A 59 -14.34 -1.80 -5.55
C ASP A 59 -15.59 -1.95 -4.66
N SER A 60 -15.42 -2.02 -3.33
CA SER A 60 -16.50 -2.20 -2.36
C SER A 60 -16.68 -1.00 -1.43
N ASP A 61 -17.81 -0.97 -0.72
CA ASP A 61 -18.12 0.04 0.29
C ASP A 61 -17.45 -0.21 1.66
N GLY A 62 -16.66 -1.29 1.78
CA GLY A 62 -16.03 -1.71 3.03
C GLY A 62 -14.66 -1.06 3.33
N PRO A 63 -14.08 -1.34 4.50
CA PRO A 63 -12.74 -0.91 4.87
C PRO A 63 -11.67 -1.35 3.86
N VAL A 64 -10.72 -0.46 3.55
CA VAL A 64 -9.59 -0.74 2.67
C VAL A 64 -8.31 -0.20 3.29
N VAL A 65 -7.27 -1.03 3.36
CA VAL A 65 -5.96 -0.65 3.88
C VAL A 65 -4.86 -1.16 2.95
N GLN A 66 -4.02 -0.26 2.46
CA GLN A 66 -2.77 -0.60 1.78
C GLN A 66 -1.60 -0.31 2.70
N VAL A 67 -0.82 -1.35 3.02
CA VAL A 67 0.43 -1.24 3.77
C VAL A 67 1.57 -1.35 2.77
N ARG A 68 2.38 -0.29 2.67
CA ARG A 68 3.53 -0.21 1.77
C ARG A 68 4.81 -0.31 2.58
N THR A 69 5.75 -1.11 2.09
CA THR A 69 7.15 -1.04 2.52
C THR A 69 7.95 -0.40 1.39
N THR A 70 8.73 0.61 1.74
CA THR A 70 9.45 1.43 0.76
C THR A 70 10.91 1.59 1.17
N THR A 71 11.80 1.58 0.17
CA THR A 71 13.20 1.99 0.33
C THR A 71 13.41 3.47 -0.02
N ASN A 72 12.36 4.14 -0.54
CA ASN A 72 12.38 5.56 -0.78
C ASN A 72 12.19 6.33 0.54
N ASP A 73 12.44 7.64 0.49
CA ASP A 73 11.97 8.53 1.54
C ASP A 73 10.45 8.42 1.69
N THR A 74 9.98 8.17 2.91
CA THR A 74 8.57 7.89 3.15
C THR A 74 7.66 9.08 2.90
N MET A 75 8.16 10.30 3.10
CA MET A 75 7.40 11.51 2.81
C MET A 75 7.17 11.67 1.30
N SER A 76 8.18 11.34 0.50
CA SER A 76 8.08 11.34 -0.95
C SER A 76 7.04 10.33 -1.45
N ASP A 77 7.00 9.12 -0.88
CA ASP A 77 5.99 8.09 -1.20
C ASP A 77 4.57 8.53 -0.78
N LEU A 78 4.42 9.06 0.44
CA LEU A 78 3.17 9.65 0.94
C LEU A 78 2.64 10.76 0.03
N ILE A 79 3.50 11.71 -0.37
CA ILE A 79 3.13 12.80 -1.26
C ILE A 79 2.66 12.25 -2.61
N GLY A 80 3.34 11.22 -3.14
CA GLY A 80 2.92 10.52 -4.35
C GLY A 80 1.49 9.99 -4.25
N LEU A 81 1.15 9.31 -3.15
CA LEU A 81 -0.21 8.81 -2.90
C LEU A 81 -1.24 9.93 -2.82
N ARG A 82 -0.97 10.98 -2.03
CA ARG A 82 -1.88 12.11 -1.88
C ARG A 82 -2.10 12.86 -3.18
N MET A 83 -1.08 12.97 -4.03
CA MET A 83 -1.18 13.59 -5.35
C MET A 83 -2.01 12.76 -6.32
N ARG A 84 -1.94 11.42 -6.28
CA ARG A 84 -2.80 10.53 -7.09
C ARG A 84 -4.28 10.76 -6.80
N LEU A 85 -4.64 11.04 -5.53
CA LEU A 85 -6.02 11.28 -5.11
C LEU A 85 -6.58 12.63 -5.60
N LEU A 86 -5.74 13.66 -5.70
CA LEU A 86 -6.17 14.99 -6.14
C LEU A 86 -6.42 15.09 -7.66
N GLY A 87 -5.99 14.09 -8.44
CA GLY A 87 -6.11 14.08 -9.89
C GLY A 87 -5.22 15.11 -10.60
N PRO A 88 -5.29 15.21 -11.94
CA PRO A 88 -4.54 16.21 -12.69
C PRO A 88 -5.00 17.62 -12.28
N ALA A 89 -4.09 18.41 -11.73
CA ALA A 89 -4.35 19.81 -11.39
C ALA A 89 -4.69 20.59 -12.66
N GLY A 90 -5.92 21.08 -12.78
CA GLY A 90 -6.37 21.87 -13.94
C GLY A 90 -5.79 23.28 -14.01
N ASP A 91 -4.75 23.61 -13.24
CA ASP A 91 -4.21 24.96 -13.07
C ASP A 91 -2.70 24.85 -12.78
N GLU A 92 -1.84 25.33 -13.67
CA GLU A 92 -0.39 25.02 -13.71
C GLU A 92 0.43 25.52 -12.49
N ASP A 93 -0.10 26.48 -11.71
CA ASP A 93 0.57 27.05 -10.52
C ASP A 93 0.14 26.42 -9.18
N ARG A 94 -0.97 25.67 -9.16
CA ARG A 94 -1.42 24.94 -7.95
C ARG A 94 -0.57 23.73 -7.56
N PRO A 95 0.10 22.98 -8.46
CA PRO A 95 0.86 21.79 -8.10
C PRO A 95 1.96 22.10 -7.09
N TRP A 96 2.74 23.16 -7.31
CA TRP A 96 3.87 23.50 -6.44
C TRP A 96 3.44 23.98 -5.05
N GLN A 97 2.37 24.78 -4.97
CA GLN A 97 1.83 25.22 -3.67
C GLN A 97 1.23 24.04 -2.91
N THR A 98 0.55 23.13 -3.61
CA THR A 98 -0.02 21.90 -3.03
C THR A 98 1.10 20.99 -2.52
N LEU A 99 2.14 20.75 -3.32
CA LEU A 99 3.31 19.97 -2.94
C LEU A 99 4.04 20.60 -1.74
N SER A 100 4.25 21.92 -1.76
CA SER A 100 4.90 22.64 -0.67
C SER A 100 4.11 22.53 0.64
N ALA A 101 2.78 22.72 0.58
CA ALA A 101 1.90 22.57 1.74
C ALA A 101 1.92 21.13 2.28
N MET A 102 1.89 20.11 1.41
CA MET A 102 1.99 18.71 1.82
C MET A 102 3.34 18.37 2.46
N THR A 103 4.43 18.96 1.95
CA THR A 103 5.78 18.74 2.46
C THR A 103 5.97 19.42 3.82
N ALA A 104 5.34 20.57 4.03
CA ALA A 104 5.43 21.35 5.27
C ALA A 104 4.56 20.80 6.41
N ASP A 105 3.61 19.92 6.11
CA ASP A 105 2.69 19.33 7.09
C ASP A 105 3.34 18.12 7.78
N PRO A 106 3.74 18.23 9.07
CA PRO A 106 4.45 17.17 9.78
C PRO A 106 3.55 15.97 10.15
N GLY A 107 2.24 16.09 9.98
CA GLY A 107 1.27 15.12 10.48
C GLY A 107 1.10 15.17 12.00
N ILE A 108 0.19 14.34 12.48
CA ILE A 108 -0.12 14.17 13.90
C ILE A 108 0.57 12.90 14.40
N PRO A 109 1.30 12.94 15.54
CA PRO A 109 1.87 11.75 16.13
C PRO A 109 0.79 10.75 16.54
N ALA A 110 1.02 9.48 16.25
CA ALA A 110 0.21 8.38 16.74
C ALA A 110 1.05 7.11 16.87
N THR A 111 0.49 6.11 17.52
CA THR A 111 1.17 4.83 17.75
C THR A 111 0.38 3.71 17.09
N ILE A 112 1.04 2.95 16.23
CA ILE A 112 0.46 1.76 15.59
C ILE A 112 1.37 0.57 15.96
N PRO A 113 0.83 -0.48 16.61
CA PRO A 113 1.63 -1.65 16.95
C PRO A 113 2.10 -2.41 15.70
N ILE A 114 3.34 -2.88 15.70
CA ILE A 114 3.89 -3.85 14.75
C ILE A 114 4.44 -5.04 15.54
N ASP A 115 3.92 -6.25 15.31
CA ASP A 115 4.28 -7.46 16.07
C ASP A 115 4.17 -7.23 17.60
N SER A 116 3.06 -6.59 18.01
CA SER A 116 2.78 -6.17 19.40
C SER A 116 3.75 -5.14 20.00
N LYS A 117 4.70 -4.61 19.22
CA LYS A 117 5.56 -3.51 19.65
C LYS A 117 4.99 -2.18 19.18
N GLU A 118 4.85 -1.22 20.09
CA GLU A 118 4.47 0.15 19.77
C GLU A 118 5.51 0.82 18.86
N VAL A 119 5.04 1.40 17.75
CA VAL A 119 5.86 2.14 16.79
C VAL A 119 5.20 3.51 16.56
N ASP A 120 6.03 4.56 16.59
CA ASP A 120 5.58 5.93 16.35
C ASP A 120 5.41 6.18 14.85
N PHE A 121 4.23 6.68 14.51
CA PHE A 121 3.85 7.12 13.17
C PHE A 121 3.52 8.62 13.17
N SER A 122 3.78 9.27 12.04
CA SER A 122 3.14 10.54 11.68
C SER A 122 1.93 10.27 10.81
N ILE A 123 0.83 10.99 11.03
CA ILE A 123 -0.47 10.70 10.41
C ILE A 123 -1.14 11.94 9.82
N TRP A 124 -1.77 11.74 8.67
CA TRP A 124 -2.55 12.75 7.96
C TRP A 124 -3.95 12.21 7.71
N GLN A 125 -4.97 12.93 8.16
CA GLN A 125 -6.37 12.55 7.96
C GLN A 125 -7.01 13.42 6.88
N TRP A 126 -7.85 12.82 6.04
CA TRP A 126 -8.67 13.52 5.05
C TRP A 126 -9.97 12.74 4.81
N THR A 127 -11.11 13.34 5.20
CA THR A 127 -12.44 12.72 5.14
C THR A 127 -12.49 11.38 5.88
N ASP A 128 -12.77 10.30 5.16
CA ASP A 128 -12.82 8.90 5.57
C ASP A 128 -11.50 8.16 5.27
N ARG A 129 -10.48 8.87 4.81
CA ARG A 129 -9.15 8.36 4.49
C ARG A 129 -8.12 8.93 5.45
N TRP A 130 -7.08 8.15 5.69
CA TRP A 130 -5.89 8.64 6.36
C TRP A 130 -4.65 7.94 5.83
N TRP A 131 -3.51 8.60 6.05
CA TRP A 131 -2.20 8.05 5.76
C TRP A 131 -1.35 8.09 7.00
N ALA A 132 -0.46 7.11 7.13
CA ALA A 132 0.53 7.09 8.19
C ALA A 132 1.90 6.75 7.62
N THR A 133 2.96 7.31 8.21
CA THR A 133 4.33 6.91 7.91
C THR A 133 5.16 6.65 9.15
N ALA A 134 6.03 5.66 9.09
CA ALA A 134 7.08 5.40 10.07
C ALA A 134 8.32 4.80 9.42
N THR A 135 9.41 4.74 10.18
CA THR A 135 10.54 3.87 9.86
C THR A 135 10.58 2.73 10.87
N TYR A 136 10.65 1.49 10.37
CA TYR A 136 10.72 0.30 11.22
C TYR A 136 11.77 -0.67 10.68
N ALA A 137 12.70 -1.08 11.54
CA ALA A 137 13.78 -2.01 11.21
C ALA A 137 14.58 -1.63 9.94
N GLY A 138 14.74 -0.32 9.67
CA GLY A 138 15.48 0.18 8.51
C GLY A 138 14.66 0.30 7.22
N HIS A 139 13.36 0.02 7.26
CA HIS A 139 12.44 0.18 6.14
C HIS A 139 11.45 1.32 6.40
N GLY A 140 11.11 2.06 5.35
CA GLY A 140 9.98 2.98 5.39
C GLY A 140 8.67 2.21 5.31
N ILE A 141 7.71 2.54 6.17
CA ILE A 141 6.36 1.99 6.13
C ILE A 141 5.42 3.14 5.85
N VAL A 142 4.61 3.00 4.80
CA VAL A 142 3.54 3.96 4.46
C VAL A 142 2.22 3.22 4.43
N ILE A 143 1.25 3.70 5.20
CA ILE A 143 -0.10 3.14 5.26
C ILE A 143 -1.02 4.13 4.57
N GLU A 144 -1.87 3.62 3.69
CA GLU A 144 -3.06 4.31 3.21
C GLU A 144 -4.27 3.51 3.64
N ALA A 145 -5.21 4.15 4.32
CA ALA A 145 -6.37 3.48 4.88
C ALA A 145 -7.63 4.31 4.66
N GLU A 146 -8.73 3.63 4.40
CA GLU A 146 -10.03 4.22 4.11
C GLU A 146 -11.11 3.44 4.85
N ARG A 147 -12.06 4.17 5.44
CA ARG A 147 -13.22 3.62 6.16
C ARG A 147 -12.84 2.68 7.31
N ILE A 148 -11.73 2.98 8.00
CA ILE A 148 -11.29 2.29 9.22
C ILE A 148 -10.63 3.28 10.17
N ASP A 149 -10.87 3.13 11.47
CA ASP A 149 -10.22 3.93 12.50
C ASP A 149 -8.79 3.46 12.73
N ILE A 150 -7.89 4.42 12.97
CA ILE A 150 -6.49 4.13 13.30
C ILE A 150 -6.35 3.23 14.53
N ASP A 151 -7.15 3.45 15.58
CA ASP A 151 -7.08 2.71 16.84
C ASP A 151 -7.46 1.23 16.69
N ALA A 152 -8.10 0.87 15.56
CA ALA A 152 -8.40 -0.51 15.20
C ALA A 152 -7.26 -1.20 14.44
N LEU A 153 -6.19 -0.48 14.10
CA LEU A 153 -5.11 -0.98 13.28
C LEU A 153 -3.93 -1.48 14.12
N ALA A 154 -3.53 -2.71 13.86
CA ALA A 154 -2.23 -3.25 14.24
C ALA A 154 -1.63 -3.95 13.01
N LEU A 155 -0.30 -3.98 12.94
CA LEU A 155 0.42 -4.65 11.87
C LEU A 155 1.12 -5.91 12.40
N ALA A 156 1.24 -6.90 11.54
CA ALA A 156 2.04 -8.09 11.77
C ALA A 156 2.95 -8.34 10.57
N ARG A 157 4.18 -8.80 10.80
CA ARG A 157 5.04 -9.25 9.71
C ARG A 157 4.49 -10.54 9.09
N ILE A 158 4.65 -10.68 7.78
CA ILE A 158 4.37 -11.93 7.07
C ILE A 158 5.63 -12.47 6.41
N GLU A 159 5.68 -13.80 6.27
CA GLU A 159 6.69 -14.52 5.50
C GLU A 159 6.10 -15.21 4.27
N ASP A 160 4.77 -15.44 4.27
CA ASP A 160 4.05 -16.08 3.19
C ASP A 160 3.23 -15.06 2.39
N ILE A 161 3.62 -14.86 1.12
CA ILE A 161 2.97 -13.95 0.18
C ILE A 161 1.83 -14.62 -0.62
N GLU A 162 1.73 -15.96 -0.59
CA GLU A 162 0.78 -16.69 -1.44
C GLU A 162 -0.70 -16.32 -1.23
N PRO A 163 -1.18 -16.01 -0.01
CA PRO A 163 -2.55 -15.53 0.18
C PRO A 163 -2.85 -14.25 -0.62
N TYR A 164 -1.89 -13.32 -0.70
CA TYR A 164 -2.02 -12.07 -1.43
C TYR A 164 -1.96 -12.26 -2.94
N LEU A 165 -1.13 -13.19 -3.43
CA LEU A 165 -1.09 -13.54 -4.85
C LEU A 165 -2.40 -14.20 -5.28
N THR A 166 -2.89 -15.14 -4.49
CA THR A 166 -4.16 -15.83 -4.70
C THR A 166 -5.33 -14.84 -4.74
N GLY A 167 -5.45 -13.96 -3.74
CA GLY A 167 -6.53 -12.99 -3.71
C GLY A 167 -6.48 -11.98 -4.86
N ARG A 168 -5.27 -11.57 -5.30
CA ARG A 168 -5.12 -10.73 -6.50
C ARG A 168 -5.60 -11.44 -7.75
N ARG A 169 -5.30 -12.74 -7.88
CA ARG A 169 -5.73 -13.57 -9.02
C ARG A 169 -7.24 -13.71 -9.07
N GLU A 170 -7.89 -13.96 -7.95
CA GLU A 170 -9.34 -14.04 -7.82
C GLU A 170 -10.01 -12.71 -8.21
N TRP A 171 -9.50 -11.60 -7.69
CA TRP A 171 -10.00 -10.26 -8.05
C TRP A 171 -9.85 -9.96 -9.55
N LEU A 172 -8.71 -10.32 -10.14
CA LEU A 172 -8.49 -10.15 -11.58
C LEU A 172 -9.43 -11.01 -12.42
N ARG A 173 -9.71 -12.26 -12.04
CA ARG A 173 -10.69 -13.12 -12.73
C ARG A 173 -12.07 -12.48 -12.72
N GLN A 174 -12.51 -11.97 -11.57
CA GLN A 174 -13.81 -11.29 -11.45
C GLN A 174 -13.89 -10.07 -12.38
N ARG A 175 -12.88 -9.20 -12.41
CA ARG A 175 -12.85 -8.02 -13.29
C ARG A 175 -12.78 -8.35 -14.77
N ARG A 176 -12.29 -9.53 -15.11
CA ARG A 176 -12.20 -10.03 -16.48
C ARG A 176 -13.45 -10.82 -16.92
N GLY A 177 -14.42 -11.02 -16.02
CA GLY A 177 -15.61 -11.84 -16.29
C GLY A 177 -15.29 -13.33 -16.43
N GLU A 178 -14.21 -13.79 -15.81
CA GLU A 178 -13.73 -15.18 -15.84
C GLU A 178 -14.10 -15.94 -14.54
N ALA A 179 -15.11 -15.44 -13.81
CA ALA A 179 -15.60 -15.98 -12.54
C ALA A 179 -16.59 -17.14 -12.73
#